data_AF-A0A1H0QP74-F1
#
_entry.id   AF-A0A1H0QP74-F1
#
_cell.length_a   1.000
_cell.length_b   1.000
_cell.length_c   1.000
_cell.angle_alpha   90.00
_cell.angle_beta   90.00
_cell.angle_gamma   90.00
#
_symmetry.space_group_name_H-M   'P 1'
#
loop_
_entity.id
_entity.type
_entity.pdbx_description
1 polymer ?
#
loop_
_entity_poly.entity_id
_entity_poly.type
_entity_poly.pdbx_seq_one_letter_code
_entity_poly.pdbx_strand_id
1 'polypeptide(L)'
;MSRNDDFDGDGRAELLVSSPWGIGILEMSGSTFTAPVMAPNGTRFGGWLLNTGDNRFGPVGDFDGDGRAEIVFSSPWGIGVLEQRGSTLAPLMMAPNGTRFGGWNFQSGDNRFEKAGDFDGDGRTELLISSPWGLGVLELAGSSLAAPMMAPNGTRFGGWNLQTGDNRFGPVGDFDGDGRVEVFVSSPWGVGILQLQGNTMRPLMMAPNGTRFGGWLLNTRDNFFRIAADFDGDGRAELLVTSPWGIGILELSGGTLSAVTMAANGTRLGGWVVDTTNNRFGPAADYDGDGRAELLMSSPWGIGTLELNGGALTSPLMAANGTRVGGWVVDTTNNRYGPAADYDGDGRAELIATSPWGLGVLKPTGTSAGSPVMAPNGTRFGGWNLQTVDNRFGVRRSCFEHVVIHFKTLVAQTAAITTFMDTQYKAMEDLFADYGIATYRGTTEDLSADTTLAGVVDLDVGSCLLGVPTAEHNTLFARRNGAGVNDIVVYVVRTLTNGAGSTNLLGCATHPANQPGCAVVQANARWLLAHEVGHVLGLRHWANPPATNSQYLMFPNVGWTGTPPDIVQTEVATMVDSALTRAF
;
A
#
# COMPACT_ATOMS: atom_id res chain seq x y z
N MET A 1 -4.77 22.06 1.16
CA MET A 1 -3.85 21.22 0.36
C MET A 1 -2.81 20.61 1.27
N SER A 2 -2.68 19.28 1.22
CA SER A 2 -1.62 18.57 1.93
C SER A 2 -0.27 18.95 1.31
N ARG A 3 0.63 19.54 2.11
CA ARG A 3 2.03 19.85 1.73
C ARG A 3 2.93 18.61 1.78
N ASN A 4 2.36 17.43 1.95
CA ASN A 4 3.13 16.23 2.29
C ASN A 4 4.06 15.76 1.17
N ASP A 5 3.97 16.32 -0.03
CA ASP A 5 4.81 15.97 -1.18
C ASP A 5 5.50 17.22 -1.81
N ASP A 6 5.55 18.38 -1.13
CA ASP A 6 6.27 19.59 -1.60
C ASP A 6 7.71 19.59 -1.05
N PHE A 7 8.65 19.00 -1.77
CA PHE A 7 10.02 18.75 -1.30
C PHE A 7 10.95 19.96 -1.42
N ASP A 8 10.62 20.95 -2.25
CA ASP A 8 11.44 22.14 -2.44
C ASP A 8 10.84 23.44 -1.90
N GLY A 9 9.57 23.39 -1.49
CA GLY A 9 8.83 24.47 -0.82
C GLY A 9 8.28 25.51 -1.79
N ASP A 10 8.08 25.17 -3.06
CA ASP A 10 7.52 26.09 -4.06
C ASP A 10 5.98 26.15 -4.06
N GLY A 11 5.33 25.30 -3.25
CA GLY A 11 3.89 25.19 -3.12
C GLY A 11 3.24 24.20 -4.08
N ARG A 12 4.03 23.46 -4.87
CA ARG A 12 3.59 22.36 -5.73
C ARG A 12 4.06 21.04 -5.14
N ALA A 13 3.36 19.97 -5.49
CA ALA A 13 3.83 18.64 -5.14
C ALA A 13 4.84 18.13 -6.17
N GLU A 14 5.85 17.39 -5.71
CA GLU A 14 6.67 16.52 -6.54
C GLU A 14 6.31 15.06 -6.34
N LEU A 15 6.55 14.28 -7.39
CA LEU A 15 6.29 12.85 -7.39
C LEU A 15 7.53 12.07 -6.97
N LEU A 16 7.50 11.50 -5.76
CA LEU A 16 8.48 10.49 -5.34
C LEU A 16 8.38 9.26 -6.25
N VAL A 17 9.50 8.80 -6.80
CA VAL A 17 9.57 7.59 -7.63
C VAL A 17 10.69 6.66 -7.17
N SER A 18 10.44 5.35 -7.17
CA SER A 18 11.47 4.34 -6.95
C SER A 18 11.40 3.21 -7.97
N SER A 19 12.52 2.57 -8.24
CA SER A 19 12.64 1.41 -9.15
C SER A 19 13.80 0.52 -8.73
N PRO A 20 14.02 -0.64 -9.37
CA PRO A 20 15.22 -1.45 -9.17
C PRO A 20 16.53 -0.71 -9.48
N TRP A 21 16.47 0.40 -10.23
CA TRP A 21 17.63 1.25 -10.48
C TRP A 21 17.96 2.15 -9.29
N GLY A 22 16.97 2.73 -8.61
CA GLY A 22 17.18 3.74 -7.58
C GLY A 22 15.92 4.52 -7.21
N ILE A 23 16.11 5.73 -6.67
CA ILE A 23 15.04 6.66 -6.25
C ILE A 23 15.18 7.99 -7.00
N GLY A 24 14.07 8.71 -7.18
CA GLY A 24 14.05 10.09 -7.66
C GLY A 24 12.87 10.89 -7.12
N ILE A 25 12.97 12.20 -7.23
CA ILE A 25 11.87 13.15 -7.02
C ILE A 25 11.64 13.81 -8.38
N LEU A 26 10.40 13.72 -8.88
CA LEU A 26 10.01 14.22 -10.20
C LEU A 26 9.13 15.45 -10.06
N GLU A 27 9.54 16.55 -10.67
CA GLU A 27 8.84 17.84 -10.61
C GLU A 27 8.15 18.10 -11.94
N MET A 28 6.90 18.53 -11.91
CA MET A 28 6.15 18.78 -13.13
C MET A 28 6.58 20.11 -13.76
N SER A 29 6.95 20.06 -15.04
CA SER A 29 7.38 21.23 -15.80
C SER A 29 6.67 21.28 -17.15
N GLY A 30 5.62 22.09 -17.22
CA GLY A 30 4.78 22.22 -18.42
C GLY A 30 4.06 20.92 -18.74
N SER A 31 4.49 20.21 -19.79
CA SER A 31 3.85 18.96 -20.25
C SER A 31 4.70 17.70 -20.04
N THR A 32 5.71 17.79 -19.19
CA THR A 32 6.60 16.69 -18.81
C THR A 32 6.95 16.78 -17.32
N PHE A 33 7.63 15.75 -16.80
CA PHE A 33 8.39 15.87 -15.57
C PHE A 33 9.87 16.17 -15.85
N THR A 34 10.51 16.90 -14.95
CA THR A 34 11.95 16.90 -14.72
C THR A 34 12.27 15.92 -13.58
N ALA A 35 13.55 15.71 -13.29
CA ALA A 35 13.99 14.90 -12.16
C ALA A 35 15.06 15.67 -11.39
N PRO A 36 14.67 16.64 -10.54
CA PRO A 36 15.61 17.43 -9.74
C PRO A 36 16.51 16.55 -8.89
N VAL A 37 15.98 15.44 -8.35
CA VAL A 37 16.73 14.47 -7.57
C VAL A 37 16.69 13.11 -8.26
N MET A 38 17.85 12.48 -8.41
CA MET A 38 17.95 11.06 -8.74
C MET A 38 19.18 10.44 -8.10
N ALA A 39 19.02 9.23 -7.58
CA ALA A 39 20.10 8.46 -7.00
C ALA A 39 19.98 6.98 -7.39
N PRO A 40 20.96 6.41 -8.11
CA PRO A 40 21.01 4.96 -8.31
C PRO A 40 21.33 4.23 -7.01
N ASN A 41 20.93 2.96 -6.94
CA ASN A 41 21.39 2.04 -5.90
C ASN A 41 22.93 2.06 -5.80
N GLY A 42 23.43 2.05 -4.56
CA GLY A 42 24.84 2.26 -4.25
C GLY A 42 25.22 3.73 -3.98
N THR A 43 24.33 4.69 -4.24
CA THR A 43 24.50 6.09 -3.80
C THR A 43 24.50 6.18 -2.28
N ARG A 44 25.32 7.08 -1.73
CA ARG A 44 25.34 7.36 -0.29
C ARG A 44 24.62 8.66 0.06
N PHE A 45 23.68 8.60 0.99
CA PHE A 45 23.09 9.76 1.63
C PHE A 45 23.70 9.90 3.02
N GLY A 46 24.81 10.65 3.10
CA GLY A 46 25.67 10.64 4.28
C GLY A 46 26.18 9.22 4.58
N GLY A 47 25.80 8.68 5.75
CA GLY A 47 26.17 7.33 6.19
C GLY A 47 25.36 6.20 5.55
N TRP A 48 24.18 6.49 5.01
CA TRP A 48 23.30 5.49 4.43
C TRP A 48 23.74 5.06 3.03
N LEU A 49 23.59 3.77 2.71
CA LEU A 49 23.80 3.23 1.37
C LEU A 49 22.44 2.88 0.76
N LEU A 50 22.05 3.58 -0.30
CA LEU A 50 20.77 3.36 -0.98
C LEU A 50 20.72 1.97 -1.62
N ASN A 51 19.67 1.22 -1.30
CA ASN A 51 19.32 -0.04 -1.95
C ASN A 51 17.79 -0.20 -1.98
N THR A 52 17.14 0.14 -3.09
CA THR A 52 15.68 0.03 -3.25
C THR A 52 15.15 -1.41 -3.19
N GLY A 53 16.04 -2.41 -3.17
CA GLY A 53 15.67 -3.82 -2.92
C GLY A 53 15.26 -4.09 -1.47
N ASP A 54 15.82 -3.37 -0.51
CA ASP A 54 15.57 -3.55 0.93
C ASP A 54 15.20 -2.25 1.67
N ASN A 55 15.30 -1.09 1.01
CA ASN A 55 14.89 0.18 1.54
C ASN A 55 13.38 0.36 1.39
N ARG A 56 12.74 0.88 2.43
CA ARG A 56 11.35 1.31 2.44
C ARG A 56 11.32 2.83 2.52
N PHE A 57 10.49 3.46 1.71
CA PHE A 57 10.30 4.92 1.65
C PHE A 57 8.88 5.26 2.09
N GLY A 58 8.76 6.32 2.86
CA GLY A 58 7.52 6.78 3.47
C GLY A 58 7.40 6.39 4.96
N PRO A 59 6.54 7.11 5.70
CA PRO A 59 5.70 8.23 5.24
C PRO A 59 6.49 9.52 4.89
N VAL A 60 5.83 10.49 4.27
CA VAL A 60 6.37 11.81 3.91
C VAL A 60 5.57 12.90 4.62
N GLY A 61 6.23 13.99 5.01
CA GLY A 61 5.64 15.18 5.62
C GLY A 61 6.73 16.17 6.04
N ASP A 62 6.35 17.34 6.54
CA ASP A 62 7.27 18.37 7.03
C ASP A 62 7.71 18.04 8.46
N PHE A 63 8.79 17.27 8.61
CA PHE A 63 9.22 16.75 9.91
C PHE A 63 10.06 17.76 10.69
N ASP A 64 10.74 18.70 10.03
CA ASP A 64 11.56 19.72 10.70
C ASP A 64 10.89 21.10 10.86
N GLY A 65 9.74 21.31 10.22
CA GLY A 65 8.91 22.50 10.30
C GLY A 65 9.39 23.64 9.41
N ASP A 66 10.18 23.38 8.37
CA ASP A 66 10.68 24.41 7.46
C ASP A 66 9.72 24.73 6.30
N GLY A 67 8.61 23.98 6.20
CA GLY A 67 7.60 24.10 5.15
C GLY A 67 7.82 23.20 3.95
N ARG A 68 8.85 22.35 3.96
CA ARG A 68 9.15 21.35 2.93
C ARG A 68 8.87 19.96 3.43
N ALA A 69 8.73 19.04 2.49
CA ALA A 69 8.48 17.63 2.77
C ALA A 69 9.80 16.84 2.90
N GLU A 70 9.87 16.00 3.93
CA GLU A 70 10.93 15.02 4.12
C GLU A 70 10.41 13.58 4.06
N ILE A 71 11.32 12.68 3.71
CA ILE A 71 11.03 11.25 3.53
C ILE A 71 11.54 10.47 4.73
N VAL A 72 10.65 9.81 5.46
CA VAL A 72 11.04 8.72 6.36
C VAL A 72 11.49 7.54 5.52
N PHE A 73 12.61 6.94 5.89
CA PHE A 73 13.13 5.77 5.20
C PHE A 73 13.69 4.74 6.18
N SER A 74 13.62 3.46 5.81
CA SER A 74 14.17 2.38 6.62
C SER A 74 14.79 1.28 5.78
N SER A 75 15.64 0.46 6.40
CA SER A 75 16.24 -0.74 5.84
C SER A 75 16.52 -1.75 6.94
N PRO A 76 17.05 -2.95 6.63
CA PRO A 76 17.54 -3.86 7.66
C PRO A 76 18.61 -3.26 8.59
N TRP A 77 19.26 -2.15 8.21
CA TRP A 77 20.21 -1.45 9.08
C TRP A 77 19.50 -0.59 10.15
N GLY A 78 18.42 0.10 9.81
CA GLY A 78 17.82 1.10 10.69
C GLY A 78 16.78 2.02 10.03
N ILE A 79 16.70 3.26 10.52
CA ILE A 79 15.78 4.32 10.08
C ILE A 79 16.54 5.62 9.81
N GLY A 80 15.96 6.49 8.99
CA GLY A 80 16.30 7.91 8.94
C GLY A 80 15.17 8.80 8.45
N VAL A 81 15.45 10.10 8.39
CA VAL A 81 14.65 11.14 7.71
C VAL A 81 15.56 11.86 6.70
N LEU A 82 15.15 11.93 5.42
CA LEU A 82 15.88 12.61 4.34
C LEU A 82 15.12 13.85 3.87
N GLU A 83 15.86 14.94 3.68
CA GLU A 83 15.41 16.17 3.04
C GLU A 83 16.02 16.29 1.63
N GLN A 84 15.34 17.03 0.75
CA GLN A 84 15.92 17.44 -0.53
C GLN A 84 16.88 18.61 -0.33
N ARG A 85 18.12 18.47 -0.82
CA ARG A 85 19.12 19.55 -0.87
C ARG A 85 19.71 19.68 -2.26
N GLY A 86 19.20 20.63 -3.02
CA GLY A 86 19.57 20.79 -4.42
C GLY A 86 19.20 19.52 -5.20
N SER A 87 20.18 18.90 -5.86
CA SER A 87 19.95 17.69 -6.68
C SER A 87 20.18 16.35 -5.97
N THR A 88 20.26 16.35 -4.62
CA THR A 88 20.46 15.15 -3.81
C THR A 88 19.55 15.13 -2.60
N LEU A 89 19.44 13.96 -1.96
CA LEU A 89 18.90 13.83 -0.61
C LEU A 89 20.02 13.95 0.43
N ALA A 90 19.71 14.60 1.54
CA ALA A 90 20.58 14.70 2.71
C ALA A 90 19.86 14.18 3.96
N PRO A 91 20.56 13.49 4.88
CA PRO A 91 19.93 13.03 6.10
C PRO A 91 19.83 14.13 7.15
N LEU A 92 18.62 14.38 7.65
CA LEU A 92 18.39 15.13 8.89
C LEU A 92 18.74 14.27 10.10
N MET A 93 18.35 12.99 10.06
CA MET A 93 18.70 12.01 11.08
C MET A 93 18.86 10.61 10.48
N MET A 94 19.71 9.79 11.10
CA MET A 94 19.83 8.36 10.82
C MET A 94 20.20 7.62 12.11
N ALA A 95 19.65 6.42 12.28
CA ALA A 95 19.92 5.59 13.44
C ALA A 95 19.89 4.10 13.08
N PRO A 96 20.87 3.30 13.56
CA PRO A 96 20.82 1.86 13.39
C PRO A 96 19.75 1.22 14.29
N ASN A 97 19.36 0.00 13.96
CA ASN A 97 18.58 -0.88 14.84
C ASN A 97 19.23 -0.99 16.24
N GLY A 98 18.39 -0.98 17.27
CA GLY A 98 18.83 -0.95 18.69
C GLY A 98 19.01 0.46 19.24
N THR A 99 18.88 1.50 18.42
CA THR A 99 18.85 2.88 18.91
C THR A 99 17.60 3.11 19.76
N ARG A 100 17.77 3.85 20.86
CA ARG A 100 16.66 4.27 21.72
C ARG A 100 16.26 5.71 21.42
N PHE A 101 15.03 5.91 21.00
CA PHE A 101 14.40 7.22 20.87
C PHE A 101 13.58 7.48 22.14
N GLY A 102 14.18 8.17 23.09
CA GLY A 102 13.70 8.20 24.47
C GLY A 102 13.62 6.77 25.04
N GLY A 103 12.41 6.30 25.32
CA GLY A 103 12.15 4.94 25.81
C GLY A 103 12.01 3.89 24.71
N TRP A 104 11.76 4.29 23.46
CA TRP A 104 11.42 3.40 22.36
C TRP A 104 12.67 2.74 21.80
N ASN A 105 12.74 1.42 21.81
CA ASN A 105 13.83 0.67 21.18
C ASN A 105 13.50 0.37 19.72
N PHE A 106 14.12 1.12 18.80
CA PHE A 106 13.82 0.98 17.38
C PHE A 106 14.39 -0.31 16.79
N GLN A 107 13.55 -1.03 16.03
CA GLN A 107 13.95 -2.18 15.21
C GLN A 107 13.15 -2.16 13.91
N SER A 108 13.80 -1.97 12.76
CA SER A 108 13.13 -1.96 11.45
C SER A 108 12.47 -3.30 11.07
N GLY A 109 12.84 -4.40 11.75
CA GLY A 109 12.27 -5.72 11.55
C GLY A 109 10.91 -5.94 12.24
N ASP A 110 10.62 -5.24 13.34
CA ASP A 110 9.37 -5.41 14.09
C ASP A 110 8.58 -4.11 14.26
N ASN A 111 9.20 -2.95 14.04
CA ASN A 111 8.54 -1.66 14.05
C ASN A 111 7.86 -1.40 12.72
N ARG A 112 6.72 -0.73 12.79
CA ARG A 112 5.86 -0.47 11.64
C ARG A 112 5.49 1.00 11.61
N PHE A 113 5.66 1.62 10.44
CA PHE A 113 5.31 3.02 10.22
C PHE A 113 3.84 3.09 9.83
N GLU A 114 3.02 3.57 10.75
CA GLU A 114 1.56 3.58 10.59
C GLU A 114 1.14 4.72 9.66
N LYS A 115 1.30 5.95 10.16
CA LYS A 115 0.87 7.21 9.56
C LYS A 115 1.79 8.33 10.03
N ALA A 116 1.69 9.47 9.36
CA ALA A 116 2.35 10.69 9.76
C ALA A 116 1.36 11.84 9.71
N GLY A 117 1.54 12.82 10.60
CA GLY A 117 0.70 14.01 10.72
C GLY A 117 1.13 14.84 11.92
N ASP A 118 0.62 16.07 11.98
CA ASP A 118 0.82 17.00 13.11
C ASP A 118 -0.08 16.60 14.29
N PHE A 119 0.35 15.59 15.06
CA PHE A 119 -0.46 15.03 16.14
C PHE A 119 -0.47 15.94 17.36
N ASP A 120 0.57 16.75 17.56
CA ASP A 120 0.71 17.62 18.72
C ASP A 120 0.34 19.10 18.49
N GLY A 121 0.05 19.47 17.25
CA GLY A 121 -0.45 20.78 16.80
C GLY A 121 0.63 21.87 16.76
N ASP A 122 1.91 21.52 16.63
CA ASP A 122 3.01 22.48 16.58
C ASP A 122 3.38 22.92 15.14
N GLY A 123 2.72 22.34 14.14
CA GLY A 123 2.94 22.61 12.72
C GLY A 123 3.98 21.70 12.06
N ARG A 124 4.55 20.75 12.79
CA ARG A 124 5.47 19.72 12.28
C ARG A 124 4.75 18.40 12.12
N THR A 125 5.37 17.50 11.38
CA THR A 125 4.88 16.15 11.18
C THR A 125 5.57 15.21 12.16
N GLU A 126 4.78 14.41 12.88
CA GLU A 126 5.29 13.30 13.69
C GLU A 126 4.96 11.95 13.05
N LEU A 127 5.74 10.94 13.41
CA LEU A 127 5.60 9.57 12.97
C LEU A 127 4.82 8.74 14.02
N LEU A 128 3.65 8.23 13.64
CA LEU A 128 2.97 7.19 14.39
C LEU A 128 3.62 5.83 14.07
N ILE A 129 4.12 5.16 15.11
CA ILE A 129 4.86 3.90 15.00
C ILE A 129 4.26 2.85 15.93
N SER A 130 4.18 1.61 15.47
CA SER A 130 3.79 0.47 16.30
C SER A 130 4.85 -0.62 16.29
N SER A 131 4.77 -1.52 17.28
CA SER A 131 5.60 -2.72 17.38
C SER A 131 4.86 -3.78 18.20
N PRO A 132 5.38 -5.03 18.30
CA PRO A 132 4.86 -6.02 19.25
C PRO A 132 4.87 -5.55 20.72
N TRP A 133 5.68 -4.55 21.07
CA TRP A 133 5.69 -3.97 22.41
C TRP A 133 4.52 -3.01 22.65
N GLY A 134 4.14 -2.19 21.67
CA GLY A 134 3.15 -1.13 21.86
C GLY A 134 3.12 -0.08 20.74
N LEU A 135 2.58 1.10 21.06
CA LEU A 135 2.38 2.25 20.15
C LEU A 135 3.23 3.44 20.60
N GLY A 136 3.73 4.24 19.66
CA GLY A 136 4.43 5.48 19.93
C GLY A 136 4.16 6.56 18.89
N VAL A 137 4.34 7.82 19.31
CA VAL A 137 4.43 8.99 18.43
C VAL A 137 5.87 9.49 18.55
N LEU A 138 6.57 9.59 17.43
CA LEU A 138 7.97 10.03 17.36
C LEU A 138 8.08 11.33 16.57
N GLU A 139 8.80 12.31 17.11
CA GLU A 139 9.01 13.62 16.50
C GLU A 139 10.49 13.82 16.16
N LEU A 140 10.79 14.58 15.11
CA LEU A 140 12.18 14.91 14.77
C LEU A 140 12.74 15.95 15.76
N ALA A 141 13.85 15.59 16.42
CA ALA A 141 14.51 16.42 17.42
C ALA A 141 16.01 16.54 17.12
N GLY A 142 16.36 17.50 16.28
CA GLY A 142 17.74 17.69 15.81
C GLY A 142 18.19 16.50 14.96
N SER A 143 19.21 15.76 15.42
CA SER A 143 19.74 14.58 14.72
C SER A 143 19.24 13.24 15.28
N SER A 144 18.15 13.27 16.05
CA SER A 144 17.49 12.09 16.65
C SER A 144 15.98 12.23 16.51
N LEU A 145 15.24 11.19 16.90
CA LEU A 145 13.81 11.29 17.20
C LEU A 145 13.61 11.41 18.72
N ALA A 146 12.71 12.29 19.13
CA ALA A 146 12.10 12.25 20.46
C ALA A 146 10.81 11.42 20.41
N ALA A 147 10.30 11.06 21.59
CA ALA A 147 9.15 10.16 21.72
C ALA A 147 8.12 10.80 22.68
N PRO A 148 7.36 11.81 22.22
CA PRO A 148 6.37 12.52 23.04
C PRO A 148 5.35 11.56 23.68
N MET A 149 5.02 10.47 23.01
CA MET A 149 4.14 9.43 23.53
C MET A 149 4.70 8.03 23.24
N MET A 150 4.67 7.16 24.26
CA MET A 150 4.86 5.73 24.10
C MET A 150 3.98 4.95 25.09
N ALA A 151 3.36 3.88 24.63
CA ALA A 151 2.48 3.07 25.43
C ALA A 151 2.67 1.58 25.12
N PRO A 152 3.01 0.72 26.11
CA PRO A 152 3.03 -0.72 25.90
C PRO A 152 1.62 -1.27 25.71
N ASN A 153 1.53 -2.43 25.06
CA ASN A 153 0.29 -3.22 25.00
C ASN A 153 -0.28 -3.46 26.41
N GLY A 154 -1.60 -3.29 26.54
CA GLY A 154 -2.33 -3.29 27.82
C GLY A 154 -2.52 -1.92 28.45
N THR A 155 -1.91 -0.87 27.89
CA THR A 155 -2.19 0.52 28.29
C THR A 155 -3.63 0.89 27.98
N ARG A 156 -4.26 1.66 28.87
CA ARG A 156 -5.61 2.19 28.70
C ARG A 156 -5.58 3.66 28.27
N PHE A 157 -6.09 3.96 27.09
CA PHE A 157 -6.40 5.32 26.66
C PHE A 157 -7.87 5.58 26.98
N GLY A 158 -8.12 6.10 28.19
CA GLY A 158 -9.47 6.12 28.75
C GLY A 158 -10.07 4.70 28.79
N GLY A 159 -11.13 4.47 28.01
CA GLY A 159 -11.77 3.16 27.88
C GLY A 159 -11.06 2.19 26.92
N TRP A 160 -10.26 2.69 25.97
CA TRP A 160 -9.64 1.89 24.93
C TRP A 160 -8.46 1.09 25.48
N ASN A 161 -8.40 -0.21 25.17
CA ASN A 161 -7.29 -1.08 25.54
C ASN A 161 -6.33 -1.23 24.36
N LEU A 162 -5.14 -0.64 24.45
CA LEU A 162 -4.14 -0.74 23.40
C LEU A 162 -3.66 -2.18 23.25
N GLN A 163 -3.79 -2.72 22.04
CA GLN A 163 -3.26 -4.03 21.65
C GLN A 163 -2.82 -3.98 20.18
N THR A 164 -1.54 -3.71 19.89
CA THR A 164 -1.02 -3.62 18.51
C THR A 164 -1.14 -4.93 17.71
N GLY A 165 -1.44 -6.06 18.36
CA GLY A 165 -1.74 -7.32 17.67
C GLY A 165 -3.10 -7.32 16.96
N ASP A 166 -4.11 -6.65 17.51
CA ASP A 166 -5.48 -6.64 16.99
C ASP A 166 -6.05 -5.24 16.71
N ASN A 167 -5.36 -4.19 17.15
CA ASN A 167 -5.68 -2.82 16.81
C ASN A 167 -5.15 -2.53 15.39
N ARG A 168 -5.84 -1.66 14.67
CA ARG A 168 -5.42 -1.10 13.39
C ARG A 168 -5.48 0.41 13.49
N PHE A 169 -4.39 1.08 13.13
CA PHE A 169 -4.25 2.53 13.23
C PHE A 169 -4.36 3.18 11.85
N GLY A 170 -5.20 4.22 11.76
CA GLY A 170 -5.47 4.92 10.52
C GLY A 170 -6.88 4.64 9.96
N PRO A 171 -7.41 5.54 9.11
CA PRO A 171 -6.78 6.77 8.62
C PRO A 171 -6.59 7.83 9.72
N VAL A 172 -5.81 8.87 9.42
CA VAL A 172 -5.55 10.02 10.30
C VAL A 172 -6.08 11.29 9.64
N GLY A 173 -6.46 12.29 10.45
CA GLY A 173 -6.97 13.59 10.00
C GLY A 173 -7.38 14.44 11.20
N ASP A 174 -7.62 15.73 10.99
CA ASP A 174 -8.22 16.62 12.01
C ASP A 174 -9.73 16.36 12.05
N PHE A 175 -10.17 15.49 12.95
CA PHE A 175 -11.59 15.07 12.99
C PHE A 175 -12.44 16.01 13.84
N ASP A 176 -11.85 16.78 14.77
CA ASP A 176 -12.60 17.67 15.66
C ASP A 176 -12.46 19.17 15.33
N GLY A 177 -11.60 19.51 14.36
CA GLY A 177 -11.39 20.84 13.80
C GLY A 177 -10.51 21.73 14.67
N ASP A 178 -9.66 21.16 15.53
CA ASP A 178 -8.78 21.92 16.43
C ASP A 178 -7.38 22.20 15.86
N GLY A 179 -7.11 21.73 14.64
CA GLY A 179 -5.84 21.86 13.93
C GLY A 179 -4.82 20.77 14.25
N ARG A 180 -5.13 19.84 15.16
CA ARG A 180 -4.32 18.64 15.41
C ARG A 180 -4.83 17.49 14.57
N VAL A 181 -3.94 16.57 14.25
CA VAL A 181 -4.31 15.30 13.62
C VAL A 181 -4.68 14.29 14.70
N GLU A 182 -5.81 13.60 14.55
CA GLU A 182 -6.15 12.43 15.36
C GLU A 182 -6.00 11.10 14.61
N VAL A 183 -5.96 10.03 15.38
CA VAL A 183 -5.82 8.65 14.90
C VAL A 183 -7.15 7.93 15.01
N PHE A 184 -7.72 7.52 13.87
CA PHE A 184 -8.75 6.49 13.87
C PHE A 184 -8.14 5.15 14.26
N VAL A 185 -8.80 4.41 15.16
CA VAL A 185 -8.38 3.08 15.58
C VAL A 185 -9.55 2.11 15.49
N SER A 186 -9.30 0.90 14.99
CA SER A 186 -10.28 -0.20 15.00
C SER A 186 -9.72 -1.46 15.65
N SER A 187 -10.60 -2.31 16.19
CA SER A 187 -10.27 -3.60 16.80
C SER A 187 -11.45 -4.57 16.69
N PRO A 188 -11.31 -5.84 17.08
CA PRO A 188 -12.45 -6.77 17.17
C PRO A 188 -13.57 -6.31 18.12
N TRP A 189 -13.28 -5.39 19.05
CA TRP A 189 -14.27 -4.82 19.95
C TRP A 189 -15.11 -3.72 19.27
N GLY A 190 -14.49 -2.86 18.47
CA GLY A 190 -15.13 -1.65 17.94
C GLY A 190 -14.13 -0.65 17.37
N VAL A 191 -14.49 0.63 17.36
CA VAL A 191 -13.69 1.73 16.80
C VAL A 191 -13.52 2.89 17.78
N GLY A 192 -12.54 3.74 17.55
CA GLY A 192 -12.35 4.99 18.28
C GLY A 192 -11.58 6.03 17.47
N ILE A 193 -11.63 7.28 17.93
CA ILE A 193 -10.80 8.39 17.45
C ILE A 193 -9.98 8.89 18.64
N LEU A 194 -8.66 8.87 18.51
CA LEU A 194 -7.70 9.12 19.57
C LEU A 194 -6.86 10.35 19.24
N GLN A 195 -6.86 11.33 20.14
CA GLN A 195 -6.05 12.54 20.05
C GLN A 195 -4.84 12.46 20.98
N LEU A 196 -3.68 12.93 20.51
CA LEU A 196 -2.50 13.06 21.38
C LEU A 196 -2.73 14.16 22.41
N GLN A 197 -2.54 13.84 23.69
CA GLN A 197 -2.63 14.80 24.79
C GLN A 197 -1.46 14.59 25.77
N GLY A 198 -0.46 15.48 25.69
CA GLY A 198 0.77 15.33 26.46
C GLY A 198 1.48 14.04 26.07
N ASN A 199 1.63 13.11 27.01
CA ASN A 199 2.31 11.83 26.78
C ASN A 199 1.36 10.61 26.67
N THR A 200 0.08 10.84 26.38
CA THR A 200 -0.95 9.79 26.25
C THR A 200 -1.92 10.12 25.11
N MET A 201 -2.82 9.19 24.79
CA MET A 201 -3.94 9.45 23.90
C MET A 201 -5.24 9.67 24.68
N ARG A 202 -5.98 10.72 24.31
CA ARG A 202 -7.36 11.00 24.75
C ARG A 202 -8.34 10.50 23.70
N PRO A 203 -9.27 9.58 24.04
CA PRO A 203 -10.35 9.24 23.12
C PRO A 203 -11.33 10.41 22.98
N LEU A 204 -11.55 10.86 21.74
CA LEU A 204 -12.65 11.78 21.39
C LEU A 204 -13.96 11.02 21.21
N MET A 205 -13.87 9.78 20.72
CA MET A 205 -14.99 8.87 20.50
C MET A 205 -14.52 7.43 20.68
N MET A 206 -15.39 6.58 21.24
CA MET A 206 -15.23 5.12 21.21
C MET A 206 -16.61 4.47 21.08
N ALA A 207 -16.70 3.44 20.24
CA ALA A 207 -17.95 2.74 19.99
C ALA A 207 -17.71 1.23 19.80
N PRO A 208 -18.39 0.37 20.60
CA PRO A 208 -18.34 -1.07 20.37
C PRO A 208 -19.13 -1.46 19.11
N ASN A 209 -18.81 -2.62 18.55
CA ASN A 209 -19.62 -3.28 17.53
C ASN A 209 -21.11 -3.35 17.93
N GLY A 210 -21.99 -3.08 16.98
CA GLY A 210 -23.44 -2.94 17.20
C GLY A 210 -23.91 -1.50 17.49
N THR A 211 -22.99 -0.55 17.69
CA THR A 211 -23.32 0.88 17.79
C THR A 211 -23.86 1.40 16.46
N ARG A 212 -24.80 2.35 16.52
CA ARG A 212 -25.34 3.04 15.34
C ARG A 212 -24.76 4.44 15.22
N PHE A 213 -24.16 4.74 14.06
CA PHE A 213 -23.74 6.08 13.66
C PHE A 213 -24.79 6.67 12.74
N GLY A 214 -25.88 7.18 13.34
CA GLY A 214 -27.11 7.45 12.60
C GLY A 214 -27.73 6.16 12.05
N GLY A 215 -27.81 6.04 10.72
CA GLY A 215 -28.33 4.83 10.06
C GLY A 215 -27.30 3.70 9.92
N TRP A 216 -26.00 4.00 10.02
CA TRP A 216 -24.94 3.01 9.83
C TRP A 216 -24.79 2.12 11.06
N LEU A 217 -24.75 0.80 10.87
CA LEU A 217 -24.52 -0.17 11.95
C LEU A 217 -23.05 -0.59 11.94
N LEU A 218 -22.33 -0.27 13.01
CA LEU A 218 -20.92 -0.61 13.14
C LEU A 218 -20.72 -2.13 13.29
N ASN A 219 -19.89 -2.69 12.43
CA ASN A 219 -19.35 -4.04 12.57
C ASN A 219 -17.92 -4.10 11.99
N THR A 220 -16.91 -4.07 12.84
CA THR A 220 -15.49 -4.08 12.42
C THR A 220 -15.05 -5.34 11.69
N ARG A 221 -15.88 -6.39 11.62
CA ARG A 221 -15.61 -7.56 10.77
C ARG A 221 -15.81 -7.28 9.28
N ASP A 222 -16.69 -6.36 8.92
CA ASP A 222 -17.06 -6.09 7.53
C ASP A 222 -17.11 -4.61 7.17
N ASN A 223 -16.86 -3.72 8.14
CA ASN A 223 -16.72 -2.29 7.92
C ASN A 223 -15.24 -1.93 7.73
N PHE A 224 -14.92 -1.25 6.63
CA PHE A 224 -13.56 -0.79 6.34
C PHE A 224 -13.52 0.74 6.33
N PHE A 225 -12.68 1.31 7.18
CA PHE A 225 -12.43 2.75 7.29
C PHE A 225 -11.05 3.01 6.70
N ARG A 226 -10.98 3.47 5.45
CA ARG A 226 -9.69 3.53 4.72
C ARG A 226 -9.24 4.92 4.34
N ILE A 227 -10.17 5.86 4.26
CA ILE A 227 -9.94 7.21 3.75
C ILE A 227 -10.54 8.18 4.77
N ALA A 228 -9.76 9.19 5.13
CA ALA A 228 -10.22 10.38 5.82
C ALA A 228 -9.88 11.58 4.93
N ALA A 229 -10.83 12.49 4.74
CA ALA A 229 -10.67 13.73 3.99
C ALA A 229 -11.81 14.69 4.36
N ASP A 230 -11.61 15.99 4.15
CA ASP A 230 -12.64 17.01 4.30
C ASP A 230 -13.59 16.96 3.10
N PHE A 231 -14.64 16.16 3.18
CA PHE A 231 -15.57 15.94 2.07
C PHE A 231 -16.62 17.04 1.98
N ASP A 232 -16.93 17.74 3.07
CA ASP A 232 -17.98 18.77 3.09
C ASP A 232 -17.47 20.22 3.15
N GLY A 233 -16.17 20.42 3.37
CA GLY A 233 -15.46 21.69 3.28
C GLY A 233 -15.49 22.51 4.55
N ASP A 234 -15.81 21.91 5.69
CA ASP A 234 -15.89 22.61 6.97
C ASP A 234 -14.53 22.72 7.70
N GLY A 235 -13.48 22.13 7.13
CA GLY A 235 -12.13 22.09 7.66
C GLY A 235 -11.83 20.88 8.55
N ARG A 236 -12.81 19.99 8.79
CA ARG A 236 -12.66 18.73 9.50
C ARG A 236 -12.53 17.59 8.50
N ALA A 237 -11.98 16.47 8.93
CA ALA A 237 -11.96 15.25 8.14
C ALA A 237 -13.16 14.36 8.47
N GLU A 238 -13.83 13.84 7.45
CA GLU A 238 -14.81 12.76 7.58
C GLU A 238 -14.21 11.43 7.15
N LEU A 239 -14.80 10.34 7.67
CA LEU A 239 -14.39 8.97 7.38
C LEU A 239 -15.26 8.36 6.28
N LEU A 240 -14.63 7.87 5.22
CA LEU A 240 -15.28 6.93 4.31
C LEU A 240 -15.29 5.53 4.95
N VAL A 241 -16.49 4.99 5.16
CA VAL A 241 -16.72 3.60 5.55
C VAL A 241 -17.33 2.80 4.38
N THR A 242 -16.84 1.59 4.16
CA THR A 242 -17.42 0.63 3.20
C THR A 242 -17.79 -0.68 3.90
N SER A 243 -18.81 -1.36 3.41
CA SER A 243 -19.22 -2.68 3.89
C SER A 243 -19.95 -3.49 2.80
N PRO A 244 -20.29 -4.77 3.02
CA PRO A 244 -21.16 -5.53 2.13
C PRO A 244 -22.53 -4.89 1.90
N TRP A 245 -22.97 -3.98 2.78
CA TRP A 245 -24.21 -3.23 2.59
C TRP A 245 -24.04 -2.08 1.60
N GLY A 246 -22.90 -1.38 1.59
CA GLY A 246 -22.69 -0.19 0.78
C GLY A 246 -21.60 0.74 1.33
N ILE A 247 -21.76 2.05 1.15
CA ILE A 247 -20.80 3.07 1.60
C ILE A 247 -21.47 4.12 2.51
N GLY A 248 -20.67 4.79 3.33
CA GLY A 248 -21.08 5.96 4.08
C GLY A 248 -19.91 6.94 4.31
N ILE A 249 -20.23 8.22 4.48
CA ILE A 249 -19.31 9.25 4.96
C ILE A 249 -19.76 9.63 6.36
N LEU A 250 -18.85 9.48 7.34
CA LEU A 250 -19.13 9.67 8.76
C LEU A 250 -18.31 10.82 9.33
N GLU A 251 -18.97 11.75 10.00
CA GLU A 251 -18.39 12.93 10.64
C GLU A 251 -18.36 12.75 12.16
N LEU A 252 -17.30 13.21 12.82
CA LEU A 252 -17.25 13.29 14.28
C LEU A 252 -18.03 14.52 14.76
N SER A 253 -19.18 14.28 15.40
CA SER A 253 -20.04 15.33 15.92
C SER A 253 -20.62 14.95 17.28
N GLY A 254 -20.55 15.89 18.24
CA GLY A 254 -21.10 15.69 19.59
C GLY A 254 -20.49 14.51 20.38
N GLY A 255 -19.23 14.14 20.10
CA GLY A 255 -18.53 13.02 20.76
C GLY A 255 -18.90 11.62 20.22
N THR A 256 -19.56 11.55 19.06
CA THR A 256 -19.85 10.31 18.33
C THR A 256 -19.63 10.51 16.83
N LEU A 257 -19.53 9.43 16.07
CA LEU A 257 -19.69 9.51 14.63
C LEU A 257 -21.18 9.62 14.26
N SER A 258 -21.46 10.42 13.24
CA SER A 258 -22.77 10.57 12.61
C SER A 258 -22.64 10.42 11.09
N ALA A 259 -23.60 9.79 10.44
CA ALA A 259 -23.55 9.61 9.00
C ALA A 259 -24.04 10.88 8.28
N VAL A 260 -23.14 11.53 7.53
CA VAL A 260 -23.47 12.66 6.65
C VAL A 260 -24.27 12.16 5.45
N THR A 261 -23.84 11.03 4.89
CA THR A 261 -24.52 10.36 3.79
C THR A 261 -24.23 8.87 3.78
N MET A 262 -25.15 8.08 3.21
CA MET A 262 -25.02 6.63 3.07
C MET A 262 -25.73 6.15 1.82
N ALA A 263 -25.16 5.13 1.19
CA ALA A 263 -25.70 4.53 -0.02
C ALA A 263 -25.54 3.02 0.04
N ALA A 264 -26.66 2.29 -0.08
CA ALA A 264 -26.63 0.85 -0.20
C ALA A 264 -26.08 0.44 -1.58
N ASN A 265 -25.51 -0.76 -1.69
CA ASN A 265 -25.17 -1.36 -2.98
C ASN A 265 -26.39 -1.37 -3.91
N GLY A 266 -26.15 -1.06 -5.19
CA GLY A 266 -27.19 -0.83 -6.21
C GLY A 266 -27.76 0.59 -6.21
N THR A 267 -27.46 1.44 -5.22
CA THR A 267 -27.85 2.85 -5.24
C THR A 267 -27.07 3.59 -6.31
N ARG A 268 -27.77 4.42 -7.08
CA ARG A 268 -27.15 5.31 -8.05
C ARG A 268 -26.85 6.67 -7.41
N LEU A 269 -25.57 7.02 -7.34
CA LEU A 269 -25.06 8.31 -6.87
C LEU A 269 -24.65 9.13 -8.08
N GLY A 270 -25.48 10.11 -8.45
CA GLY A 270 -25.38 10.76 -9.76
C GLY A 270 -25.49 9.75 -10.91
N GLY A 271 -24.37 9.52 -11.61
CA GLY A 271 -24.27 8.53 -12.68
C GLY A 271 -23.75 7.16 -12.24
N TRP A 272 -23.05 7.10 -11.11
CA TRP A 272 -22.34 5.91 -10.66
C TRP A 272 -23.26 4.98 -9.86
N VAL A 273 -23.11 3.66 -10.03
CA VAL A 273 -23.83 2.67 -9.22
C VAL A 273 -22.88 2.09 -8.18
N VAL A 274 -23.19 2.27 -6.91
CA VAL A 274 -22.38 1.75 -5.81
C VAL A 274 -22.44 0.24 -5.81
N ASP A 275 -21.27 -0.38 -5.84
CA ASP A 275 -21.09 -1.81 -5.66
C ASP A 275 -19.75 -2.06 -4.96
N THR A 276 -19.76 -2.20 -3.64
CA THR A 276 -18.55 -2.41 -2.85
C THR A 276 -17.81 -3.71 -3.15
N THR A 277 -18.39 -4.62 -3.95
CA THR A 277 -17.70 -5.83 -4.41
C THR A 277 -16.80 -5.57 -5.62
N ASN A 278 -17.17 -4.61 -6.47
CA ASN A 278 -16.49 -4.31 -7.74
C ASN A 278 -15.92 -2.88 -7.79
N ASN A 279 -16.27 -2.02 -6.85
CA ASN A 279 -15.78 -0.65 -6.76
C ASN A 279 -14.54 -0.59 -5.89
N ARG A 280 -13.53 0.12 -6.37
CA ARG A 280 -12.37 0.56 -5.61
C ARG A 280 -12.52 2.05 -5.35
N PHE A 281 -12.16 2.45 -4.13
CA PHE A 281 -12.32 3.81 -3.63
C PHE A 281 -10.95 4.41 -3.34
N GLY A 282 -10.76 5.65 -3.76
CA GLY A 282 -9.55 6.42 -3.52
C GLY A 282 -8.63 6.56 -4.74
N PRO A 283 -7.70 7.54 -4.69
CA PRO A 283 -7.51 8.50 -3.60
C PRO A 283 -8.66 9.53 -3.48
N ALA A 284 -8.69 10.26 -2.36
CA ALA A 284 -9.56 11.42 -2.18
C ALA A 284 -8.69 12.68 -2.14
N ALA A 285 -9.09 13.71 -2.87
CA ALA A 285 -8.41 15.00 -2.94
C ALA A 285 -9.35 16.06 -3.52
N ASP A 286 -9.05 17.33 -3.30
CA ASP A 286 -9.77 18.46 -3.91
C ASP A 286 -9.42 18.58 -5.38
N TYR A 287 -10.19 17.93 -6.25
CA TYR A 287 -9.92 17.86 -7.68
C TYR A 287 -10.43 19.09 -8.41
N ASP A 288 -11.47 19.75 -7.92
CA ASP A 288 -12.08 20.91 -8.58
C ASP A 288 -11.70 22.28 -8.00
N GLY A 289 -10.97 22.30 -6.90
CA GLY A 289 -10.36 23.47 -6.26
C GLY A 289 -11.35 24.27 -5.40
N ASP A 290 -12.42 23.65 -4.92
CA ASP A 290 -13.45 24.31 -4.12
C ASP A 290 -13.24 24.20 -2.61
N GLY A 291 -12.18 23.48 -2.19
CA GLY A 291 -11.82 23.25 -0.80
C GLY A 291 -12.37 21.95 -0.21
N ARG A 292 -13.21 21.21 -0.95
CA ARG A 292 -13.75 19.90 -0.56
C ARG A 292 -13.00 18.79 -1.28
N ALA A 293 -12.92 17.63 -0.66
CA ALA A 293 -12.32 16.47 -1.28
C ALA A 293 -13.36 15.67 -2.09
N GLU A 294 -13.01 15.33 -3.31
CA GLU A 294 -13.73 14.34 -4.11
C GLU A 294 -13.07 12.96 -3.97
N LEU A 295 -13.87 11.92 -4.01
CA LEU A 295 -13.41 10.54 -3.96
C LEU A 295 -13.32 9.95 -5.38
N LEU A 296 -12.12 9.50 -5.78
CA LEU A 296 -11.99 8.69 -6.99
C LEU A 296 -12.65 7.31 -6.80
N MET A 297 -13.40 6.88 -7.79
CA MET A 297 -13.99 5.56 -7.90
C MET A 297 -13.50 4.86 -9.16
N SER A 298 -13.22 3.56 -9.07
CA SER A 298 -12.94 2.72 -10.25
C SER A 298 -13.63 1.36 -10.14
N SER A 299 -14.00 0.77 -11.27
CA SER A 299 -14.65 -0.54 -11.38
C SER A 299 -14.36 -1.19 -12.73
N PRO A 300 -14.80 -2.44 -12.99
CA PRO A 300 -14.72 -3.04 -14.32
C PRO A 300 -15.43 -2.25 -15.43
N TRP A 301 -16.32 -1.31 -15.08
CA TRP A 301 -16.96 -0.42 -16.06
C TRP A 301 -16.07 0.75 -16.49
N GLY A 302 -15.28 1.32 -15.58
CA GLY A 302 -14.54 2.56 -15.81
C GLY A 302 -14.20 3.30 -14.53
N ILE A 303 -14.04 4.62 -14.61
CA ILE A 303 -13.75 5.50 -13.46
C ILE A 303 -14.80 6.61 -13.31
N GLY A 304 -14.87 7.17 -12.11
CA GLY A 304 -15.63 8.39 -11.82
C GLY A 304 -15.10 9.08 -10.57
N THR A 305 -15.55 10.29 -10.32
CA THR A 305 -15.35 10.98 -9.04
C THR A 305 -16.69 11.08 -8.32
N LEU A 306 -16.64 11.11 -6.99
CA LEU A 306 -17.80 11.25 -6.14
C LEU A 306 -17.60 12.49 -5.27
N GLU A 307 -18.55 13.41 -5.34
CA GLU A 307 -18.50 14.72 -4.67
C GLU A 307 -19.67 14.84 -3.71
N LEU A 308 -19.43 15.36 -2.50
CA LEU A 308 -20.45 15.56 -1.48
C LEU A 308 -21.00 17.00 -1.52
N ASN A 309 -22.30 17.10 -1.79
CA ASN A 309 -23.02 18.36 -1.96
C ASN A 309 -24.25 18.41 -1.06
N GLY A 310 -24.14 19.08 0.08
CA GLY A 310 -25.25 19.26 1.02
C GLY A 310 -25.90 17.95 1.47
N GLY A 311 -25.08 16.91 1.71
CA GLY A 311 -25.51 15.56 2.11
C GLY A 311 -25.84 14.61 0.95
N ALA A 312 -25.91 15.10 -0.29
CA ALA A 312 -26.10 14.27 -1.48
C ALA A 312 -24.76 14.00 -2.19
N LEU A 313 -24.61 12.82 -2.78
CA LEU A 313 -23.41 12.47 -3.55
C LEU A 313 -23.69 12.58 -5.06
N THR A 314 -22.87 13.36 -5.75
CA THR A 314 -22.88 13.54 -7.21
C THR A 314 -21.64 12.90 -7.83
N SER A 315 -21.65 12.72 -9.16
CA SER A 315 -20.48 12.22 -9.90
C SER A 315 -20.06 13.18 -11.00
N PRO A 316 -19.15 14.14 -10.71
CA PRO A 316 -18.69 15.13 -11.69
C PRO A 316 -17.98 14.50 -12.89
N LEU A 317 -17.18 13.46 -12.65
CA LEU A 317 -16.56 12.65 -13.70
C LEU A 317 -17.22 11.27 -13.78
N MET A 318 -17.50 10.84 -15.02
CA MET A 318 -17.90 9.48 -15.36
C MET A 318 -17.25 9.11 -16.70
N ALA A 319 -16.36 8.12 -16.70
CA ALA A 319 -15.68 7.68 -17.91
C ALA A 319 -15.65 6.15 -17.96
N ALA A 320 -16.40 5.58 -18.90
CA ALA A 320 -16.35 4.15 -19.19
C ALA A 320 -14.99 3.76 -19.78
N ASN A 321 -14.60 2.49 -19.63
CA ASN A 321 -13.46 1.93 -20.34
C ASN A 321 -13.54 2.21 -21.86
N GLY A 322 -12.42 2.65 -22.44
CA GLY A 322 -12.31 3.15 -23.81
C GLY A 322 -12.61 4.65 -23.98
N THR A 323 -13.16 5.31 -22.95
CA THR A 323 -13.39 6.77 -22.96
C THR A 323 -12.09 7.50 -22.64
N ARG A 324 -11.93 8.70 -23.20
CA ARG A 324 -10.82 9.58 -22.84
C ARG A 324 -11.19 10.50 -21.68
N VAL A 325 -10.30 10.59 -20.70
CA VAL A 325 -10.25 11.68 -19.72
C VAL A 325 -9.03 12.51 -20.07
N GLY A 326 -9.26 13.67 -20.67
CA GLY A 326 -8.22 14.42 -21.36
C GLY A 326 -7.61 13.62 -22.51
N GLY A 327 -6.29 13.44 -22.47
CA GLY A 327 -5.54 12.63 -23.42
C GLY A 327 -5.53 11.13 -23.09
N TRP A 328 -5.86 10.74 -21.86
CA TRP A 328 -5.70 9.38 -21.36
C TRP A 328 -6.92 8.50 -21.67
N VAL A 329 -6.69 7.31 -22.22
CA VAL A 329 -7.76 6.33 -22.46
C VAL A 329 -7.93 5.50 -21.19
N VAL A 330 -9.11 5.60 -20.58
CA VAL A 330 -9.48 4.82 -19.40
C VAL A 330 -9.55 3.35 -19.77
N ASP A 331 -8.81 2.52 -19.05
CA ASP A 331 -8.86 1.06 -19.13
C ASP A 331 -8.55 0.48 -17.75
N THR A 332 -9.57 0.31 -16.91
CA THR A 332 -9.41 -0.16 -15.53
C THR A 332 -8.86 -1.58 -15.41
N THR A 333 -8.71 -2.31 -16.52
CA THR A 333 -8.06 -3.63 -16.52
C THR A 333 -6.53 -3.54 -16.44
N ASN A 334 -5.94 -2.41 -16.83
CA ASN A 334 -4.49 -2.25 -16.78
C ASN A 334 -4.04 -0.86 -16.32
N ASN A 335 -4.98 0.05 -16.10
CA ASN A 335 -4.73 1.35 -15.52
C ASN A 335 -4.66 1.22 -14.00
N ARG A 336 -3.74 1.98 -13.41
CA ARG A 336 -3.64 2.18 -11.97
C ARG A 336 -3.70 3.67 -11.70
N TYR A 337 -4.52 4.03 -10.73
CA TYR A 337 -4.67 5.40 -10.27
C TYR A 337 -3.94 5.53 -8.93
N GLY A 338 -3.00 6.46 -8.88
CA GLY A 338 -1.96 6.62 -7.87
C GLY A 338 -2.10 7.92 -7.10
N PRO A 339 -1.02 8.46 -6.50
CA PRO A 339 -1.11 9.63 -5.65
C PRO A 339 -1.81 10.79 -6.36
N ALA A 340 -2.57 11.55 -5.56
CA ALA A 340 -3.29 12.73 -6.00
C ALA A 340 -2.78 13.94 -5.22
N ALA A 341 -2.32 14.95 -5.94
CA ALA A 341 -1.75 16.17 -5.39
C ALA A 341 -1.77 17.28 -6.45
N ASP A 342 -1.60 18.54 -6.04
CA ASP A 342 -1.49 19.69 -6.95
C ASP A 342 -0.08 19.72 -7.55
N TYR A 343 0.12 19.07 -8.69
CA TYR A 343 1.43 18.96 -9.33
C TYR A 343 1.72 20.18 -10.21
N ASP A 344 0.70 20.90 -10.69
CA ASP A 344 0.88 22.07 -11.56
C ASP A 344 0.71 23.43 -10.88
N GLY A 345 0.33 23.44 -9.61
CA GLY A 345 0.23 24.62 -8.75
C GLY A 345 -0.99 25.48 -9.04
N ASP A 346 -2.05 24.92 -9.63
CA ASP A 346 -3.29 25.65 -9.94
C ASP A 346 -4.32 25.63 -8.80
N GLY A 347 -3.98 24.97 -7.69
CA GLY A 347 -4.80 24.79 -6.51
C GLY A 347 -5.79 23.65 -6.61
N ARG A 348 -5.68 22.78 -7.63
CA ARG A 348 -6.48 21.58 -7.81
C ARG A 348 -5.57 20.37 -7.81
N ALA A 349 -6.02 19.27 -7.22
CA ALA A 349 -5.27 18.03 -7.30
C ALA A 349 -5.38 17.41 -8.70
N GLU A 350 -4.26 16.95 -9.23
CA GLU A 350 -4.22 15.99 -10.33
C GLU A 350 -4.03 14.56 -9.79
N LEU A 351 -4.37 13.59 -10.63
CA LEU A 351 -4.26 12.18 -10.36
C LEU A 351 -3.22 11.54 -11.27
N ILE A 352 -2.23 10.86 -10.68
CA ILE A 352 -1.30 10.02 -11.44
C ILE A 352 -2.03 8.77 -11.95
N ALA A 353 -2.07 8.57 -13.26
CA ALA A 353 -2.53 7.36 -13.92
C ALA A 353 -1.35 6.63 -14.57
N THR A 354 -1.28 5.31 -14.40
CA THR A 354 -0.24 4.49 -15.04
C THR A 354 -0.85 3.28 -15.72
N SER A 355 -0.22 2.79 -16.78
CA SER A 355 -0.62 1.59 -17.50
C SER A 355 0.60 0.93 -18.16
N PRO A 356 0.47 -0.23 -18.82
CA PRO A 356 1.55 -0.80 -19.63
C PRO A 356 2.04 0.12 -20.75
N TRP A 357 1.24 1.13 -21.14
CA TRP A 357 1.68 2.13 -22.11
C TRP A 357 2.64 3.15 -21.48
N GLY A 358 2.38 3.61 -20.25
CA GLY A 358 3.16 4.68 -19.62
C GLY A 358 2.41 5.38 -18.50
N LEU A 359 2.70 6.67 -18.30
CA LEU A 359 2.17 7.52 -17.23
C LEU A 359 1.39 8.70 -17.80
N GLY A 360 0.29 9.06 -17.14
CA GLY A 360 -0.47 10.28 -17.38
C GLY A 360 -0.74 11.01 -16.07
N VAL A 361 -0.81 12.33 -16.13
CA VAL A 361 -1.33 13.18 -15.06
C VAL A 361 -2.73 13.61 -15.50
N LEU A 362 -3.76 13.33 -14.71
CA LEU A 362 -5.16 13.57 -15.07
C LEU A 362 -5.77 14.64 -14.15
N LYS A 363 -6.58 15.55 -14.70
CA LYS A 363 -7.46 16.43 -13.91
C LYS A 363 -8.86 15.79 -13.87
N PRO A 364 -9.30 15.14 -12.78
CA PRO A 364 -10.50 14.29 -12.81
C PRO A 364 -11.81 15.05 -12.53
N THR A 365 -11.93 16.29 -13.02
CA THR A 365 -13.12 17.16 -12.85
C THR A 365 -14.13 17.06 -14.00
N GLY A 366 -13.79 16.30 -15.05
CA GLY A 366 -14.64 16.07 -16.21
C GLY A 366 -13.85 15.44 -17.36
N THR A 367 -14.52 14.91 -18.38
CA THR A 367 -13.83 14.19 -19.48
C THR A 367 -13.02 15.10 -20.39
N SER A 368 -13.38 16.39 -20.48
CA SER A 368 -12.68 17.40 -21.28
C SER A 368 -11.49 18.04 -20.56
N ALA A 369 -11.30 17.75 -19.28
CA ALA A 369 -10.18 18.28 -18.52
C ALA A 369 -8.85 17.76 -19.08
N GLY A 370 -7.81 18.59 -19.07
CA GLY A 370 -6.53 18.26 -19.69
C GLY A 370 -5.84 17.06 -19.03
N SER A 371 -4.93 16.43 -19.79
CA SER A 371 -3.91 15.55 -19.21
C SER A 371 -2.57 16.25 -19.37
N PRO A 372 -2.14 17.06 -18.39
CA PRO A 372 -1.03 17.96 -18.62
C PRO A 372 0.28 17.19 -18.91
N VAL A 373 0.45 15.97 -18.39
CA VAL A 373 1.53 15.06 -18.78
C VAL A 373 0.95 13.77 -19.38
N MET A 374 1.52 13.33 -20.50
CA MET A 374 1.26 12.05 -21.16
C MET A 374 2.56 11.47 -21.69
N ALA A 375 3.09 10.43 -21.05
CA ALA A 375 4.42 9.91 -21.33
C ALA A 375 4.37 8.39 -21.53
N PRO A 376 4.71 7.86 -22.72
CA PRO A 376 4.89 6.43 -22.89
C PRO A 376 6.12 5.93 -22.11
N ASN A 377 6.15 4.64 -21.80
CA ASN A 377 7.33 3.95 -21.28
C ASN A 377 8.53 4.19 -22.21
N GLY A 378 9.68 4.49 -21.62
CA GLY A 378 10.90 4.91 -22.32
C GLY A 378 11.08 6.43 -22.44
N THR A 379 10.05 7.22 -22.11
CA THR A 379 10.20 8.68 -21.96
C THR A 379 11.21 9.02 -20.86
N ARG A 380 11.99 10.08 -21.11
CA ARG A 380 12.96 10.62 -20.16
C ARG A 380 12.38 11.82 -19.42
N PHE A 381 12.22 11.69 -18.11
CA PHE A 381 11.90 12.80 -17.20
C PHE A 381 13.20 13.35 -16.64
N GLY A 382 13.78 14.32 -17.36
CA GLY A 382 15.20 14.65 -17.17
C GLY A 382 16.07 13.41 -17.42
N GLY A 383 16.78 12.95 -16.39
CA GLY A 383 17.57 11.71 -16.48
C GLY A 383 16.79 10.42 -16.21
N TRP A 384 15.61 10.50 -15.57
CA TRP A 384 14.85 9.33 -15.15
C TRP A 384 14.22 8.64 -16.35
N ASN A 385 14.34 7.31 -16.45
CA ASN A 385 13.71 6.51 -17.50
C ASN A 385 12.37 5.98 -16.99
N LEU A 386 11.26 6.50 -17.51
CA LEU A 386 9.93 6.03 -17.15
C LEU A 386 9.73 4.57 -17.58
N GLN A 387 9.44 3.70 -16.62
CA GLN A 387 9.07 2.30 -16.84
C GLN A 387 8.01 1.88 -15.82
N THR A 388 6.73 1.94 -16.18
CA THR A 388 5.63 1.61 -15.25
C THR A 388 5.59 0.16 -14.79
N VAL A 389 6.34 -0.73 -15.45
CA VAL A 389 6.49 -2.13 -15.03
C VAL A 389 7.29 -2.29 -13.74
N ASP A 390 8.21 -1.37 -13.44
CA ASP A 390 9.12 -1.46 -12.30
C ASP A 390 9.20 -0.16 -11.46
N ASN A 391 8.66 0.95 -11.96
CA ASN A 391 8.56 2.21 -11.24
C ASN A 391 7.39 2.13 -10.24
N ARG A 392 7.64 2.60 -9.02
CA ARG A 392 6.63 2.89 -8.00
C ARG A 392 6.52 4.39 -7.87
N PHE A 393 5.28 4.90 -7.89
CA PHE A 393 4.97 6.33 -7.83
C PHE A 393 4.30 6.64 -6.49
N GLY A 394 4.85 7.61 -5.75
CA GLY A 394 4.51 7.94 -4.38
C GLY A 394 5.04 6.94 -3.35
N VAL A 395 4.64 7.14 -2.10
CA VAL A 395 4.80 6.13 -1.03
C VAL A 395 3.87 4.93 -1.25
N ARG A 396 4.18 3.81 -0.61
CA ARG A 396 3.29 2.64 -0.64
C ARG A 396 1.90 3.03 -0.14
N ARG A 397 0.86 2.55 -0.84
CA ARG A 397 -0.54 2.76 -0.47
C ARG A 397 -0.80 2.33 0.98
N SER A 398 -1.68 3.05 1.66
CA SER A 398 -2.18 2.69 3.00
C SER A 398 -2.84 1.31 2.97
N CYS A 399 -2.10 0.30 3.44
CA CYS A 399 -2.59 -1.05 3.68
C CYS A 399 -2.75 -1.23 5.20
N PHE A 400 -3.56 -2.21 5.61
CA PHE A 400 -3.86 -2.51 7.02
C PHE A 400 -3.28 -3.85 7.47
N GLU A 401 -2.89 -4.66 6.49
CA GLU A 401 -2.19 -5.91 6.71
C GLU A 401 -0.96 -5.98 5.81
N HIS A 402 0.01 -6.80 6.17
CA HIS A 402 1.17 -7.06 5.33
C HIS A 402 1.68 -8.49 5.42
N VAL A 403 2.41 -8.89 4.38
CA VAL A 403 3.19 -10.14 4.31
C VAL A 403 4.63 -9.81 3.89
N VAL A 404 5.60 -10.59 4.33
CA VAL A 404 6.99 -10.49 3.85
C VAL A 404 7.31 -11.66 2.94
N ILE A 405 7.91 -11.36 1.79
CA ILE A 405 8.20 -12.32 0.73
C ILE A 405 9.71 -12.33 0.45
N HIS A 406 10.35 -13.48 0.64
CA HIS A 406 11.76 -13.71 0.32
C HIS A 406 11.88 -14.50 -0.98
N PHE A 407 12.97 -14.29 -1.72
CA PHE A 407 13.30 -15.07 -2.91
C PHE A 407 14.55 -15.90 -2.68
N LYS A 408 14.54 -17.13 -3.19
CA LYS A 408 15.68 -18.04 -3.26
C LYS A 408 15.79 -18.58 -4.68
N THR A 409 16.93 -18.41 -5.34
CA THR A 409 17.10 -18.89 -6.73
C THR A 409 17.97 -20.14 -6.78
N LEU A 410 17.46 -21.21 -7.38
CA LEU A 410 18.21 -22.43 -7.64
C LEU A 410 18.81 -22.45 -9.05
N VAL A 411 18.36 -21.52 -9.89
CA VAL A 411 18.96 -21.18 -11.17
C VAL A 411 19.83 -19.93 -11.01
N ALA A 412 20.90 -19.84 -11.80
CA ALA A 412 21.80 -18.69 -11.75
C ALA A 412 21.02 -17.37 -11.93
N GLN A 413 21.33 -16.38 -11.09
CA GLN A 413 20.64 -15.10 -11.09
C GLN A 413 21.06 -14.22 -12.29
N THR A 414 20.60 -14.60 -13.47
CA THR A 414 20.76 -13.82 -14.70
C THR A 414 19.83 -12.59 -14.68
N ALA A 415 20.09 -11.61 -15.57
CA ALA A 415 19.21 -10.46 -15.75
C ALA A 415 17.75 -10.88 -16.01
N ALA A 416 17.52 -11.97 -16.77
CA ALA A 416 16.19 -12.47 -17.06
C ALA A 416 15.46 -13.00 -15.82
N ILE A 417 16.17 -13.68 -14.91
CA ILE A 417 15.62 -14.16 -13.64
C ILE A 417 15.30 -13.00 -12.71
N THR A 418 16.19 -12.01 -12.63
CA THR A 418 15.93 -10.78 -11.85
C THR A 418 14.69 -10.05 -12.39
N THR A 419 14.59 -9.81 -13.69
CA THR A 419 13.41 -9.19 -14.31
C THR A 419 12.14 -10.01 -14.06
N PHE A 420 12.21 -11.35 -14.14
CA PHE A 420 11.08 -12.21 -13.80
C PHE A 420 10.64 -12.00 -12.35
N MET A 421 11.54 -12.12 -11.38
CA MET A 421 11.20 -11.94 -9.96
C MET A 421 10.62 -10.55 -9.68
N ASP A 422 11.23 -9.50 -10.23
CA ASP A 422 10.81 -8.12 -10.01
C ASP A 422 9.42 -7.86 -10.61
N THR A 423 9.17 -8.35 -11.83
CA THR A 423 7.88 -8.20 -12.50
C THR A 423 6.78 -8.97 -11.77
N GLN A 424 7.06 -10.21 -11.36
CA GLN A 424 6.12 -11.04 -10.60
C GLN A 424 5.79 -10.43 -9.24
N TYR A 425 6.82 -9.98 -8.52
CA TYR A 425 6.67 -9.35 -7.22
C TYR A 425 5.87 -8.06 -7.33
N LYS A 426 6.17 -7.20 -8.32
CA LYS A 426 5.45 -5.95 -8.55
C LYS A 426 3.98 -6.19 -8.89
N ALA A 427 3.69 -7.17 -9.75
CA ALA A 427 2.31 -7.54 -10.07
C ALA A 427 1.55 -7.98 -8.82
N MET A 428 2.11 -8.89 -8.02
CA MET A 428 1.51 -9.31 -6.75
C MET A 428 1.33 -8.16 -5.76
N GLU A 429 2.36 -7.31 -5.62
CA GLU A 429 2.33 -6.12 -4.76
C GLU A 429 1.17 -5.20 -5.11
N ASP A 430 1.00 -4.88 -6.40
CA ASP A 430 -0.07 -4.02 -6.87
C ASP A 430 -1.46 -4.65 -6.70
N LEU A 431 -1.57 -5.95 -6.95
CA LEU A 431 -2.83 -6.68 -6.79
C LEU A 431 -3.25 -6.75 -5.32
N PHE A 432 -2.36 -7.18 -4.42
CA PHE A 432 -2.70 -7.34 -3.01
C PHE A 432 -2.94 -6.00 -2.32
N ALA A 433 -2.21 -4.95 -2.72
CA ALA A 433 -2.43 -3.60 -2.21
C ALA A 433 -3.83 -3.05 -2.57
N ASP A 434 -4.42 -3.43 -3.71
CA ASP A 434 -5.81 -3.06 -4.03
C ASP A 434 -6.82 -3.60 -3.00
N TYR A 435 -6.49 -4.70 -2.33
CA TYR A 435 -7.31 -5.34 -1.32
C TYR A 435 -6.89 -4.98 0.12
N GLY A 436 -5.86 -4.15 0.29
CA GLY A 436 -5.39 -3.64 1.58
C GLY A 436 -4.32 -4.49 2.25
N ILE A 437 -3.67 -5.40 1.51
CA ILE A 437 -2.55 -6.23 1.99
C ILE A 437 -1.26 -5.75 1.31
N ALA A 438 -0.36 -5.15 2.06
CA ALA A 438 0.96 -4.80 1.57
C ALA A 438 1.87 -6.03 1.46
N THR A 439 2.73 -6.05 0.45
CA THR A 439 3.82 -7.03 0.37
C THR A 439 5.14 -6.32 0.63
N TYR A 440 5.96 -6.86 1.51
CA TYR A 440 7.32 -6.42 1.75
C TYR A 440 8.31 -7.41 1.16
N ARG A 441 9.28 -6.92 0.40
CA ARG A 441 10.34 -7.76 -0.14
C ARG A 441 11.38 -7.98 0.95
N GLY A 442 11.59 -9.23 1.32
CA GLY A 442 12.68 -9.66 2.16
C GLY A 442 13.96 -9.87 1.36
N THR A 443 14.81 -10.77 1.85
CA THR A 443 16.08 -11.11 1.21
C THR A 443 15.88 -11.86 -0.12
N THR A 444 16.80 -11.64 -1.05
CA THR A 444 17.02 -12.52 -2.21
C THR A 444 18.35 -13.24 -2.00
N GLU A 445 18.38 -14.56 -2.14
CA GLU A 445 19.59 -15.38 -2.00
C GLU A 445 19.78 -16.28 -3.23
N ASP A 446 20.97 -16.24 -3.81
CA ASP A 446 21.34 -17.14 -4.90
C ASP A 446 21.90 -18.45 -4.34
N LEU A 447 21.16 -19.53 -4.53
CA LEU A 447 21.51 -20.89 -4.11
C LEU A 447 21.98 -21.75 -5.29
N SER A 448 22.12 -21.20 -6.49
CA SER A 448 22.44 -21.96 -7.70
C SER A 448 23.82 -22.61 -7.70
N ALA A 449 24.74 -22.12 -6.86
CA ALA A 449 26.06 -22.69 -6.66
C ALA A 449 26.13 -23.71 -5.50
N ASP A 450 25.05 -23.91 -4.75
CA ASP A 450 25.01 -24.89 -3.65
C ASP A 450 24.88 -26.31 -4.23
N THR A 451 26.01 -27.00 -4.30
CA THR A 451 26.07 -28.39 -4.79
C THR A 451 25.21 -29.38 -3.99
N THR A 452 24.83 -29.06 -2.75
CA THR A 452 23.92 -29.91 -1.95
C THR A 452 22.48 -29.85 -2.44
N LEU A 453 22.13 -28.83 -3.24
CA LEU A 453 20.80 -28.64 -3.82
C LEU A 453 20.73 -29.05 -5.30
N ALA A 454 21.81 -29.60 -5.87
CA ALA A 454 21.85 -30.02 -7.27
C ALA A 454 20.73 -31.03 -7.62
N GLY A 455 20.32 -31.84 -6.66
CA GLY A 455 19.23 -32.82 -6.82
C GLY A 455 17.82 -32.25 -6.76
N VAL A 456 17.63 -30.97 -6.40
CA VAL A 456 16.30 -30.35 -6.22
C VAL A 456 16.10 -29.12 -7.12
N VAL A 457 16.96 -28.94 -8.13
CA VAL A 457 16.84 -27.85 -9.12
C VAL A 457 15.65 -28.10 -10.06
N ASP A 458 15.33 -29.37 -10.33
CA ASP A 458 14.13 -29.85 -11.03
C ASP A 458 13.22 -30.47 -9.97
N LEU A 459 12.52 -29.62 -9.24
CA LEU A 459 11.86 -29.98 -7.99
C LEU A 459 10.71 -30.97 -8.23
N ASP A 460 10.79 -32.16 -7.63
CA ASP A 460 9.67 -33.09 -7.54
C ASP A 460 8.63 -32.56 -6.56
N VAL A 461 7.48 -32.14 -7.10
CA VAL A 461 6.34 -31.65 -6.34
C VAL A 461 5.21 -32.66 -6.21
N GLY A 462 5.38 -33.88 -6.72
CA GLY A 462 4.33 -34.89 -6.79
C GLY A 462 3.10 -34.33 -7.53
N SER A 463 1.91 -34.50 -6.95
CA SER A 463 0.68 -33.91 -7.50
C SER A 463 0.46 -32.44 -7.09
N CYS A 464 1.42 -31.81 -6.40
CA CYS A 464 1.29 -30.49 -5.78
C CYS A 464 0.02 -30.32 -4.94
N LEU A 465 -0.23 -31.26 -4.01
CA LEU A 465 -1.36 -31.19 -3.10
C LEU A 465 -0.97 -30.44 -1.82
N LEU A 466 -1.61 -29.29 -1.59
CA LEU A 466 -1.36 -28.45 -0.41
C LEU A 466 -1.36 -29.25 0.89
N GLY A 467 -0.29 -29.10 1.67
CA GLY A 467 -0.07 -29.82 2.93
C GLY A 467 0.57 -31.20 2.78
N VAL A 468 0.91 -31.64 1.56
CA VAL A 468 1.54 -32.93 1.28
C VAL A 468 2.92 -32.74 0.62
N PRO A 469 3.92 -32.23 1.36
CA PRO A 469 5.26 -32.00 0.82
C PRO A 469 5.98 -33.30 0.46
N THR A 470 6.74 -33.26 -0.63
CA THR A 470 7.67 -34.33 -1.02
C THR A 470 8.97 -34.26 -0.21
N ALA A 471 9.83 -35.28 -0.33
CA ALA A 471 11.16 -35.25 0.27
C ALA A 471 12.03 -34.11 -0.28
N GLU A 472 11.84 -33.75 -1.55
CA GLU A 472 12.55 -32.62 -2.16
C GLU A 472 12.07 -31.28 -1.64
N HIS A 473 10.74 -31.11 -1.40
CA HIS A 473 10.24 -29.95 -0.68
C HIS A 473 10.91 -29.83 0.70
N ASN A 474 10.99 -30.91 1.48
CA ASN A 474 11.64 -30.88 2.80
C ASN A 474 13.13 -30.47 2.72
N THR A 475 13.81 -30.87 1.65
CA THR A 475 15.23 -30.52 1.42
C THR A 475 15.39 -29.05 1.07
N LEU A 476 14.61 -28.57 0.11
CA LEU A 476 14.67 -27.21 -0.40
C LEU A 476 14.15 -26.18 0.61
N PHE A 477 12.99 -26.44 1.20
CA PHE A 477 12.29 -25.50 2.09
C PHE A 477 12.95 -25.37 3.47
N ALA A 478 13.94 -26.21 3.77
CA ALA A 478 14.85 -25.99 4.89
C ALA A 478 15.80 -24.80 4.67
N ARG A 479 15.98 -24.31 3.42
CA ARG A 479 16.83 -23.16 3.09
C ARG A 479 16.04 -21.86 3.20
N ARG A 480 15.97 -21.29 4.41
CA ARG A 480 15.17 -20.10 4.73
C ARG A 480 16.01 -18.97 5.35
N ASN A 481 17.30 -18.89 4.99
CA ASN A 481 18.20 -17.92 5.59
C ASN A 481 17.64 -16.49 5.47
N GLY A 482 17.56 -15.79 6.60
CA GLY A 482 17.04 -14.42 6.67
C GLY A 482 15.51 -14.27 6.59
N ALA A 483 14.74 -15.36 6.49
CA ALA A 483 13.28 -15.33 6.55
C ALA A 483 12.79 -15.70 7.96
N GLY A 484 11.89 -14.90 8.50
CA GLY A 484 11.18 -15.19 9.75
C GLY A 484 10.27 -16.41 9.63
N VAL A 485 9.77 -16.87 10.78
CA VAL A 485 8.88 -18.05 10.87
C VAL A 485 7.59 -17.88 10.06
N ASN A 486 7.06 -16.66 10.00
CA ASN A 486 5.82 -16.33 9.29
C ASN A 486 6.07 -15.65 7.92
N ASP A 487 7.33 -15.49 7.50
CA ASP A 487 7.64 -14.89 6.21
C ASP A 487 7.54 -15.95 5.10
N ILE A 488 7.04 -15.58 3.93
CA ILE A 488 6.85 -16.52 2.82
C ILE A 488 8.14 -16.59 1.99
N VAL A 489 8.60 -17.80 1.67
CA VAL A 489 9.79 -17.99 0.83
C VAL A 489 9.40 -18.54 -0.54
N VAL A 490 9.80 -17.83 -1.59
CA VAL A 490 9.57 -18.16 -2.98
C VAL A 490 10.85 -18.75 -3.57
N TYR A 491 10.78 -20.00 -4.01
CA TYR A 491 11.90 -20.71 -4.64
C TYR A 491 11.78 -20.66 -6.16
N VAL A 492 12.73 -20.03 -6.84
CA VAL A 492 12.81 -20.05 -8.31
C VAL A 492 13.63 -21.27 -8.73
N VAL A 493 12.95 -22.27 -9.26
CA VAL A 493 13.53 -23.55 -9.70
C VAL A 493 13.53 -23.66 -11.23
N ARG A 494 14.26 -24.64 -11.77
CA ARG A 494 14.37 -24.82 -13.23
C ARG A 494 13.11 -25.45 -13.82
N THR A 495 12.61 -26.53 -13.21
CA THR A 495 11.36 -27.20 -13.60
C THR A 495 10.64 -27.80 -12.39
N LEU A 496 9.35 -28.12 -12.55
CA LEU A 496 8.56 -28.88 -11.59
C LEU A 496 8.24 -30.28 -12.15
N THR A 497 8.54 -31.32 -11.40
CA THR A 497 8.35 -32.74 -11.77
C THR A 497 7.38 -33.43 -10.80
N ASN A 498 6.92 -34.65 -11.11
CA ASN A 498 6.02 -35.43 -10.25
C ASN A 498 6.52 -36.86 -9.97
N GLY A 499 7.85 -37.06 -9.95
CA GLY A 499 8.50 -38.36 -9.80
C GLY A 499 8.42 -39.28 -11.04
N ALA A 500 7.47 -39.05 -11.96
CA ALA A 500 7.32 -39.79 -13.21
C ALA A 500 7.84 -39.02 -14.46
N GLY A 501 8.08 -37.71 -14.33
CA GLY A 501 8.61 -36.86 -15.39
C GLY A 501 8.32 -35.37 -15.15
N SER A 502 8.64 -34.54 -16.15
CA SER A 502 8.27 -33.11 -16.14
C SER A 502 6.75 -32.93 -16.15
N THR A 503 6.28 -31.92 -15.43
CA THR A 503 4.88 -31.48 -15.45
C THR A 503 4.73 -30.20 -16.29
N ASN A 504 3.48 -29.81 -16.55
CA ASN A 504 3.15 -28.49 -17.09
C ASN A 504 2.93 -27.43 -15.99
N LEU A 505 3.23 -27.76 -14.72
CA LEU A 505 3.07 -26.82 -13.62
C LEU A 505 4.12 -25.73 -13.72
N LEU A 506 3.69 -24.49 -13.48
CA LEU A 506 4.57 -23.32 -13.39
C LEU A 506 4.81 -22.88 -11.95
N GLY A 507 3.99 -23.36 -11.01
CA GLY A 507 4.09 -23.07 -9.60
C GLY A 507 3.58 -24.22 -8.74
N CYS A 508 4.05 -24.26 -7.50
CA CYS A 508 3.53 -25.13 -6.46
C CYS A 508 3.67 -24.51 -5.07
N ALA A 509 2.54 -24.25 -4.41
CA ALA A 509 2.47 -23.70 -3.07
C ALA A 509 2.48 -24.74 -1.93
N THR A 510 2.72 -26.03 -2.26
CA THR A 510 2.93 -27.05 -1.23
C THR A 510 4.21 -26.78 -0.46
N HIS A 511 4.15 -26.89 0.86
CA HIS A 511 5.30 -26.63 1.72
C HIS A 511 5.23 -27.45 3.02
N PRO A 512 6.38 -27.72 3.68
CA PRO A 512 6.41 -28.34 5.01
C PRO A 512 5.79 -27.45 6.09
N ALA A 513 5.30 -28.08 7.17
CA ALA A 513 4.74 -27.34 8.31
C ALA A 513 5.76 -26.33 8.87
N ASN A 514 5.28 -25.11 9.20
CA ASN A 514 6.09 -23.99 9.69
C ASN A 514 7.19 -23.50 8.71
N GLN A 515 7.09 -23.86 7.43
CA GLN A 515 7.99 -23.38 6.38
C GLN A 515 7.18 -22.78 5.21
N PRO A 516 6.35 -21.74 5.45
CA PRO A 516 5.46 -21.18 4.44
C PRO A 516 6.23 -20.72 3.20
N GLY A 517 5.81 -21.19 2.02
CA GLY A 517 6.51 -20.90 0.78
C GLY A 517 5.89 -21.57 -0.44
N CYS A 518 6.44 -21.24 -1.60
CA CYS A 518 6.07 -21.84 -2.87
C CYS A 518 7.30 -21.97 -3.78
N ALA A 519 7.25 -22.89 -4.74
CA ALA A 519 8.22 -22.99 -5.82
C ALA A 519 7.59 -22.49 -7.12
N VAL A 520 8.35 -21.74 -7.93
CA VAL A 520 7.92 -21.21 -9.23
C VAL A 520 8.98 -21.41 -10.29
N VAL A 521 8.54 -21.53 -11.53
CA VAL A 521 9.39 -21.60 -12.73
C VAL A 521 9.29 -20.28 -13.48
N GLN A 522 10.40 -19.81 -14.04
CA GLN A 522 10.41 -18.62 -14.89
C GLN A 522 9.44 -18.82 -16.08
N ALA A 523 8.42 -17.97 -16.16
CA ALA A 523 7.38 -18.07 -17.17
C ALA A 523 6.81 -16.69 -17.53
N ASN A 524 6.16 -16.60 -18.69
CA ASN A 524 5.43 -15.40 -19.12
C ASN A 524 3.99 -15.39 -18.58
N ALA A 525 3.85 -15.55 -17.26
CA ALA A 525 2.57 -15.61 -16.55
C ALA A 525 2.55 -14.56 -15.43
N ARG A 526 2.10 -13.33 -15.74
CA ARG A 526 2.27 -12.14 -14.88
C ARG A 526 1.77 -12.31 -13.43
N TRP A 527 0.72 -13.09 -13.22
CA TRP A 527 0.07 -13.27 -11.91
C TRP A 527 0.44 -14.60 -11.23
N LEU A 528 1.42 -15.34 -11.77
CA LEU A 528 1.85 -16.63 -11.24
C LEU A 528 2.26 -16.54 -9.77
N LEU A 529 3.11 -15.57 -9.42
CA LEU A 529 3.55 -15.43 -8.03
C LEU A 529 2.39 -15.09 -7.10
N ALA A 530 1.51 -14.17 -7.51
CA ALA A 530 0.34 -13.80 -6.71
C ALA A 530 -0.58 -15.01 -6.47
N HIS A 531 -0.75 -15.87 -7.47
CA HIS A 531 -1.52 -17.11 -7.37
C HIS A 531 -0.92 -18.06 -6.34
N GLU A 532 0.37 -18.36 -6.45
CA GLU A 532 1.04 -19.29 -5.52
C GLU A 532 1.10 -18.74 -4.09
N VAL A 533 1.38 -17.45 -3.92
CA VAL A 533 1.36 -16.81 -2.60
C VAL A 533 -0.06 -16.79 -2.05
N GLY A 534 -1.09 -16.59 -2.87
CA GLY A 534 -2.49 -16.71 -2.46
C GLY A 534 -2.80 -18.09 -1.87
N HIS A 535 -2.30 -19.18 -2.46
CA HIS A 535 -2.41 -20.52 -1.88
C HIS A 535 -1.70 -20.65 -0.52
N VAL A 536 -0.50 -20.07 -0.38
CA VAL A 536 0.23 -20.04 0.90
C VAL A 536 -0.57 -19.29 1.97
N LEU A 537 -1.32 -18.25 1.58
CA LEU A 537 -2.23 -17.50 2.43
C LEU A 537 -3.60 -18.16 2.65
N GLY A 538 -3.79 -19.40 2.18
CA GLY A 538 -4.98 -20.20 2.46
C GLY A 538 -6.03 -20.23 1.35
N LEU A 539 -5.82 -19.52 0.24
CA LEU A 539 -6.73 -19.57 -0.90
C LEU A 539 -6.72 -20.93 -1.58
N ARG A 540 -7.85 -21.29 -2.19
CA ARG A 540 -8.05 -22.56 -2.88
C ARG A 540 -8.63 -22.32 -4.26
N HIS A 541 -8.32 -23.21 -5.20
CA HIS A 541 -9.07 -23.26 -6.44
C HIS A 541 -10.55 -23.46 -6.14
N TRP A 542 -11.39 -22.83 -6.95
CA TRP A 542 -12.83 -22.92 -6.80
C TRP A 542 -13.27 -24.37 -7.04
N ALA A 543 -14.17 -24.91 -6.23
CA ALA A 543 -14.53 -26.33 -6.28
C ALA A 543 -15.20 -26.75 -7.60
N ASN A 544 -15.82 -25.80 -8.31
CA ASN A 544 -16.41 -25.97 -9.65
C ASN A 544 -16.12 -24.72 -10.49
N PRO A 545 -14.88 -24.47 -10.95
CA PRO A 545 -14.62 -23.35 -11.82
C PRO A 545 -15.13 -23.75 -13.22
N PRO A 546 -16.19 -23.13 -13.78
CA PRO A 546 -16.39 -23.25 -15.21
C PRO A 546 -15.09 -22.83 -15.91
N ALA A 547 -14.77 -23.44 -17.05
CA ALA A 547 -13.56 -23.15 -17.83
C ALA A 547 -13.40 -21.65 -18.20
N THR A 548 -14.44 -20.85 -17.96
CA THR A 548 -14.56 -19.41 -18.20
C THR A 548 -14.26 -18.52 -16.98
N ASN A 549 -13.94 -19.07 -15.80
CA ASN A 549 -13.66 -18.27 -14.59
C ASN A 549 -12.24 -17.71 -14.53
N SER A 550 -11.60 -17.51 -15.69
CA SER A 550 -10.26 -16.93 -15.83
C SER A 550 -10.14 -15.47 -15.36
N GLN A 551 -11.21 -14.86 -14.89
CA GLN A 551 -11.17 -13.55 -14.26
C GLN A 551 -10.62 -13.57 -12.82
N TYR A 552 -10.70 -14.70 -12.11
CA TYR A 552 -10.31 -14.79 -10.69
C TYR A 552 -8.86 -15.25 -10.51
N LEU A 553 -8.19 -14.76 -9.47
CA LEU A 553 -6.80 -15.09 -9.18
C LEU A 553 -6.61 -16.61 -9.02
N MET A 554 -7.51 -17.29 -8.33
CA MET A 554 -7.46 -18.74 -8.07
C MET A 554 -7.93 -19.61 -9.26
N PHE A 555 -7.94 -19.08 -10.48
CA PHE A 555 -8.11 -19.89 -11.68
C PHE A 555 -6.92 -20.86 -11.82
N PRO A 556 -7.15 -22.18 -12.03
CA PRO A 556 -6.09 -23.20 -11.98
C PRO A 556 -5.07 -23.14 -13.13
N ASN A 557 -5.29 -22.28 -14.12
CA ASN A 557 -4.38 -22.10 -15.24
C ASN A 557 -3.89 -20.65 -15.28
N VAL A 558 -2.74 -20.40 -15.93
CA VAL A 558 -2.14 -19.06 -16.04
C VAL A 558 -2.77 -18.14 -17.09
N GLY A 559 -3.95 -18.51 -17.62
CA GLY A 559 -4.64 -17.82 -18.70
C GLY A 559 -5.66 -16.80 -18.20
N TRP A 560 -5.28 -15.89 -17.30
CA TRP A 560 -6.22 -14.91 -16.75
C TRP A 560 -6.72 -13.93 -17.81
N THR A 561 -8.05 -13.80 -17.92
CA THR A 561 -8.72 -12.86 -18.83
C THR A 561 -9.12 -11.56 -18.13
N GLY A 562 -9.38 -11.64 -16.81
CA GLY A 562 -9.45 -10.47 -15.95
C GLY A 562 -8.02 -10.05 -15.63
N THR A 563 -7.64 -8.86 -16.08
CA THR A 563 -6.38 -8.23 -15.68
C THR A 563 -6.75 -6.93 -14.97
N PRO A 564 -6.16 -6.59 -13.81
CA PRO A 564 -5.67 -7.59 -12.86
C PRO A 564 -6.77 -8.62 -12.54
N PRO A 565 -6.41 -9.87 -12.18
CA PRO A 565 -7.41 -10.86 -11.81
C PRO A 565 -8.09 -10.46 -10.50
N ASP A 566 -9.36 -10.82 -10.36
CA ASP A 566 -10.17 -10.49 -9.19
C ASP A 566 -9.85 -11.42 -8.02
N ILE A 567 -9.84 -10.85 -6.81
CA ILE A 567 -9.89 -11.56 -5.54
C ILE A 567 -11.25 -11.22 -4.92
N VAL A 568 -12.08 -12.23 -4.66
CA VAL A 568 -13.41 -11.97 -4.07
C VAL A 568 -13.29 -11.67 -2.57
N GLN A 569 -14.26 -10.97 -1.99
CA GLN A 569 -14.19 -10.52 -0.60
C GLN A 569 -13.97 -11.65 0.42
N THR A 570 -14.49 -12.87 0.17
CA THR A 570 -14.25 -14.03 1.02
C THR A 570 -12.80 -14.56 0.92
N GLU A 571 -12.18 -14.45 -0.25
CA GLU A 571 -10.75 -14.74 -0.44
C GLU A 571 -9.90 -13.67 0.26
N VAL A 572 -10.27 -12.39 0.16
CA VAL A 572 -9.60 -11.30 0.91
C VAL A 572 -9.65 -11.57 2.41
N ALA A 573 -10.82 -11.91 2.95
CA ALA A 573 -10.96 -12.27 4.36
C ALA A 573 -10.07 -13.46 4.74
N THR A 574 -10.01 -14.50 3.88
CA THR A 574 -9.12 -15.65 4.09
C THR A 574 -7.64 -15.24 4.14
N MET A 575 -7.22 -14.37 3.23
CA MET A 575 -5.84 -13.87 3.21
C MET A 575 -5.53 -13.01 4.44
N VAL A 576 -6.46 -12.16 4.88
CA VAL A 576 -6.33 -11.33 6.08
C VAL A 576 -6.25 -12.18 7.35
N ASP A 577 -7.11 -13.21 7.46
CA ASP A 577 -7.16 -14.12 8.61
C ASP A 577 -6.01 -15.14 8.65
N SER A 578 -5.18 -15.19 7.62
CA SER A 578 -3.99 -16.05 7.58
C SER A 578 -3.02 -15.69 8.71
N ALA A 579 -2.50 -16.70 9.39
CA ALA A 579 -1.46 -16.52 10.43
C ALA A 579 -0.14 -15.91 9.89
N LEU A 580 0.03 -15.88 8.58
CA LEU A 580 1.18 -15.29 7.88
C LEU A 580 0.97 -13.80 7.57
N THR A 581 -0.30 -13.37 7.53
CA THR A 581 -0.68 -11.98 7.33
C THR A 581 -0.66 -11.28 8.66
N ARG A 582 0.06 -10.16 8.70
CA ARG A 582 0.28 -9.41 9.93
C ARG A 582 -0.38 -8.06 9.80
N ALA A 583 -1.02 -7.64 10.88
CA ALA A 583 -1.39 -6.26 11.12
C ALA A 583 -0.26 -5.29 10.70
N PHE A 584 -0.61 -4.10 10.21
CA PHE A 584 0.25 -2.95 10.51
C PHE A 584 0.16 -2.61 11.99
#